data_AF-A0A522CCE3-F1
#
_entry.id   AF-A0A522CCE3-F1
#
_cell.length_a   1.000
_cell.length_b   1.000
_cell.length_c   1.000
_cell.angle_alpha   90.00
_cell.angle_beta   90.00
_cell.angle_gamma   90.00
#
_symmetry.space_group_name_H-M   'P 1'
#
loop_
_entity.id
_entity.type
_entity.pdbx_description
1 polymer ?
#
loop_
_entity_poly.entity_id
_entity_poly.type
_entity_poly.pdbx_seq_one_letter_code
_entity_poly.pdbx_strand_id
1 'polypeptide(L)'
;MSLNCDNAMKCLMRRILAALMLCCMLAVKTASAETFVSGKAQRFFDRGTAAIKAADKPEDFRDAAAEFSKASAAAPSWPDPYYNAGVALEKAGDLAGAYKAFKSYLKAAPNAADAKQVQKKVNELEYLAEKAEKVNTRSATREVSQQQLLKSLEGAVYGFSYNGNNNVVPAYRLSQGKIGCGTYVHAGGPSGYTAFNGPLTPVDNNLYAANACAADAAMCDNGGYSKINFTLSSDGKTLTSRNNCPGAKDYVLQRLN
;
A
#
# COMPACT_ATOMS: atom_id res chain seq x y z
N MET A 1 63.49 -64.99 13.66
CA MET A 1 63.01 -63.72 13.09
C MET A 1 61.57 -63.93 12.64
N SER A 2 60.62 -63.91 13.58
CA SER A 2 59.20 -64.20 13.32
C SER A 2 58.34 -63.33 14.23
N LEU A 3 58.34 -62.03 13.95
CA LEU A 3 57.35 -61.10 14.46
C LEU A 3 56.59 -60.50 13.26
N ASN A 4 55.29 -60.30 13.44
CA ASN A 4 54.43 -59.35 12.72
C ASN A 4 53.51 -59.83 11.58
N CYS A 5 53.06 -61.09 11.52
CA CYS A 5 51.87 -61.41 10.69
C CYS A 5 50.55 -61.33 11.47
N ASP A 6 50.48 -61.87 12.70
CA ASP A 6 49.21 -61.92 13.45
C ASP A 6 48.69 -60.55 13.94
N ASN A 7 49.59 -59.64 14.34
CA ASN A 7 49.19 -58.29 14.74
C ASN A 7 48.82 -57.41 13.53
N ALA A 8 49.46 -57.63 12.39
CA ALA A 8 49.14 -56.92 11.16
C ALA A 8 47.75 -57.29 10.64
N MET A 9 47.40 -58.57 10.68
CA MET A 9 46.08 -59.05 10.22
C MET A 9 44.95 -58.62 11.17
N LYS A 10 45.19 -58.62 12.49
CA LYS A 10 44.23 -58.08 13.48
C LYS A 10 44.05 -56.56 13.36
N CYS A 11 45.11 -55.81 13.06
CA CYS A 11 45.03 -54.36 12.80
C CYS A 11 44.27 -54.04 11.51
N LEU A 12 44.49 -54.81 10.44
CA LEU A 12 43.80 -54.63 9.17
C LEU A 12 42.29 -54.91 9.32
N MET A 13 41.93 -55.99 10.02
CA MET A 13 40.53 -56.36 10.24
C MET A 13 39.79 -55.36 11.13
N ARG A 14 40.44 -54.79 12.15
CA ARG A 14 39.89 -53.69 12.96
C ARG A 14 39.66 -52.41 12.16
N ARG A 15 40.54 -52.09 11.21
CA ARG A 15 40.38 -50.92 10.32
C ARG A 15 39.26 -51.12 9.32
N ILE A 16 39.10 -52.32 8.77
CA ILE A 16 38.00 -52.66 7.86
C ILE A 16 36.65 -52.64 8.62
N LEU A 17 36.60 -53.19 9.84
CA LEU A 17 35.41 -53.13 10.71
C LEU A 17 35.06 -51.69 11.11
N ALA A 18 36.06 -50.86 11.45
CA ALA A 18 35.84 -49.44 11.76
C ALA A 18 35.39 -48.64 10.53
N ALA A 19 35.94 -48.93 9.34
CA ALA A 19 35.52 -48.33 8.09
C ALA A 19 34.11 -48.76 7.68
N LEU A 20 33.74 -50.04 7.86
CA LEU A 20 32.39 -50.54 7.62
C LEU A 20 31.37 -49.95 8.61
N MET A 21 31.73 -49.82 9.89
CA MET A 21 30.88 -49.13 10.88
C MET A 21 30.71 -47.63 10.55
N LEU A 22 31.78 -46.95 10.12
CA LEU A 22 31.72 -45.56 9.68
C LEU A 22 30.90 -45.40 8.39
N CYS A 23 30.99 -46.35 7.46
CA CYS A 23 30.19 -46.39 6.23
C CYS A 23 28.70 -46.68 6.52
N CYS A 24 28.40 -47.57 7.47
CA CYS A 24 27.05 -47.82 7.96
C CYS A 24 26.45 -46.59 8.66
N MET A 25 27.24 -45.82 9.43
CA MET A 25 26.75 -44.55 10.02
C MET A 25 26.48 -43.46 8.96
N LEU A 26 27.19 -43.49 7.82
CA LEU A 26 26.95 -42.56 6.70
C LEU A 26 25.72 -42.95 5.86
N ALA A 27 25.32 -44.23 5.86
CA ALA A 27 24.13 -44.71 5.14
C ALA A 27 22.79 -44.41 5.84
N VAL A 28 22.79 -43.97 7.10
CA VAL A 28 21.56 -43.68 7.87
C VAL A 28 20.92 -42.32 7.53
N LYS A 29 21.57 -41.49 6.70
CA LYS A 29 21.08 -40.13 6.38
C LYS A 29 19.93 -40.04 5.36
N THR A 30 19.42 -41.14 4.84
CA THR A 30 18.20 -41.13 4.01
C THR A 30 17.07 -41.93 4.65
N ALA A 31 16.85 -41.73 5.96
CA ALA A 31 15.50 -41.84 6.48
C ALA A 31 14.77 -40.56 6.06
N SER A 32 13.91 -40.65 5.05
CA SER A 32 12.86 -39.64 4.86
C SER A 32 12.10 -39.58 6.17
N ALA A 33 12.35 -38.55 6.98
CA ALA A 33 11.56 -38.28 8.17
C ALA A 33 10.14 -38.04 7.69
N GLU A 34 9.28 -39.05 7.77
CA GLU A 34 7.84 -38.87 7.62
C GLU A 34 7.44 -37.78 8.60
N THR A 35 7.03 -36.63 8.07
CA THR A 35 6.61 -35.50 8.89
C THR A 35 5.37 -35.97 9.65
N PHE A 36 5.50 -36.10 10.97
CA PHE A 36 4.37 -36.48 11.81
C PHE A 36 3.32 -35.37 11.76
N VAL A 37 2.29 -35.56 10.95
CA VAL A 37 1.12 -34.67 10.88
C VAL A 37 0.13 -35.12 11.95
N SER A 38 -0.02 -34.31 12.99
CA SER A 38 -1.01 -34.61 14.03
C SER A 38 -2.43 -34.60 13.45
N GLY A 39 -3.33 -35.43 13.99
CA GLY A 39 -4.74 -35.41 13.57
C GLY A 39 -5.42 -34.04 13.76
N LYS A 40 -4.92 -33.22 14.69
CA LYS A 40 -5.35 -31.82 14.86
C LYS A 40 -4.91 -30.95 13.68
N ALA A 41 -3.65 -31.08 13.24
CA ALA A 41 -3.16 -30.37 12.05
C ALA A 41 -3.94 -30.78 10.81
N GLN A 42 -4.14 -32.08 10.61
CA GLN A 42 -4.91 -32.61 9.47
C GLN A 42 -6.34 -32.05 9.45
N ARG A 43 -7.03 -32.04 10.59
CA ARG A 43 -8.38 -31.47 10.68
C ARG A 43 -8.45 -30.00 10.25
N PHE A 44 -7.48 -29.17 10.64
CA PHE A 44 -7.44 -27.77 10.20
C PHE A 44 -7.15 -27.66 8.71
N PHE A 45 -6.28 -28.50 8.17
CA PHE A 45 -5.99 -28.53 6.74
C PHE A 45 -7.21 -28.94 5.90
N ASP A 46 -7.94 -29.97 6.33
CA ASP A 46 -9.15 -30.42 5.66
C ASP A 46 -10.23 -29.32 5.66
N ARG A 47 -10.37 -28.61 6.79
CA ARG A 47 -11.25 -27.44 6.90
C ARG A 47 -10.85 -26.31 5.97
N GLY A 48 -9.56 -25.98 5.89
CA GLY A 48 -9.06 -24.96 4.95
C GLY A 48 -9.33 -25.35 3.49
N THR A 49 -9.16 -26.62 3.15
CA THR A 49 -9.44 -27.15 1.81
C THR A 49 -10.94 -27.08 1.48
N ALA A 50 -11.81 -27.41 2.44
CA ALA A 50 -13.26 -27.25 2.29
C ALA A 50 -13.65 -25.78 2.14
N ALA A 51 -13.03 -24.89 2.91
CA ALA A 51 -13.26 -23.45 2.84
C ALA A 51 -12.86 -22.86 1.48
N ILE A 52 -11.71 -23.27 0.89
CA ILE A 52 -11.35 -22.86 -0.49
C ILE A 52 -12.44 -23.26 -1.49
N LYS A 53 -13.00 -24.46 -1.37
CA LYS A 53 -14.02 -24.96 -2.30
C LYS A 53 -15.36 -24.22 -2.18
N ALA A 54 -15.67 -23.73 -0.99
CA ALA A 54 -16.90 -23.00 -0.70
C ALA A 54 -16.74 -21.47 -0.83
N ALA A 55 -15.55 -20.98 -1.19
CA ALA A 55 -15.26 -19.56 -1.22
C ALA A 55 -15.75 -18.90 -2.51
N ASP A 56 -16.51 -17.82 -2.36
CA ASP A 56 -17.06 -17.03 -3.48
C ASP A 56 -16.46 -15.63 -3.57
N LYS A 57 -16.00 -15.07 -2.44
CA LYS A 57 -15.44 -13.71 -2.34
C LYS A 57 -14.09 -13.69 -1.63
N PRO A 58 -13.30 -12.59 -1.75
CA PRO A 58 -11.97 -12.50 -1.16
C PRO A 58 -11.90 -12.82 0.34
N GLU A 59 -12.92 -12.47 1.10
CA GLU A 59 -12.99 -12.72 2.55
C GLU A 59 -13.03 -14.22 2.86
N ASP A 60 -13.76 -15.01 2.08
CA ASP A 60 -13.87 -16.46 2.29
C ASP A 60 -12.52 -17.16 2.06
N PHE A 61 -11.74 -16.66 1.10
CA PHE A 61 -10.38 -17.14 0.89
C PHE A 61 -9.44 -16.77 2.05
N ARG A 62 -9.65 -15.63 2.73
CA ARG A 62 -8.91 -15.30 3.96
C ARG A 62 -9.27 -16.25 5.10
N ASP A 63 -10.53 -16.62 5.24
CA ASP A 63 -10.98 -17.61 6.21
C ASP A 63 -10.32 -18.98 5.95
N ALA A 64 -10.22 -19.39 4.69
CA ALA A 64 -9.49 -20.60 4.32
C ALA A 64 -8.00 -20.53 4.69
N ALA A 65 -7.33 -19.40 4.42
CA ALA A 65 -5.95 -19.17 4.83
C ALA A 65 -5.75 -19.20 6.35
N ALA A 66 -6.76 -18.78 7.13
CA ALA A 66 -6.72 -18.86 8.59
C ALA A 66 -6.75 -20.31 9.10
N GLU A 67 -7.51 -21.21 8.45
CA GLU A 67 -7.49 -22.64 8.78
C GLU A 67 -6.13 -23.28 8.46
N PHE A 68 -5.52 -22.94 7.32
CA PHE A 68 -4.16 -23.40 7.02
C PHE A 68 -3.10 -22.84 7.98
N SER A 69 -3.31 -21.62 8.50
CA SER A 69 -2.45 -21.05 9.55
C SER A 69 -2.53 -21.85 10.86
N LYS A 70 -3.73 -22.36 11.21
CA LYS A 70 -3.90 -23.27 12.36
C LYS A 70 -3.24 -24.63 12.10
N ALA A 71 -3.32 -25.15 10.87
CA ALA A 71 -2.67 -26.40 10.48
C ALA A 71 -1.15 -26.31 10.56
N SER A 72 -0.55 -25.25 10.00
CA SER A 72 0.90 -25.01 10.09
C SER A 72 1.37 -24.73 11.52
N ALA A 73 0.58 -24.06 12.35
CA ALA A 73 0.89 -23.92 13.78
C ALA A 73 0.92 -25.27 14.52
N ALA A 74 0.04 -26.20 14.14
CA ALA A 74 -0.02 -27.55 14.71
C ALA A 74 1.03 -28.52 14.11
N ALA A 75 1.56 -28.24 12.93
CA ALA A 75 2.62 -29.00 12.27
C ALA A 75 3.56 -28.05 11.47
N PRO A 76 4.53 -27.39 12.13
CA PRO A 76 5.37 -26.36 11.49
C PRO A 76 6.30 -26.86 10.38
N SER A 77 6.58 -28.16 10.34
CA SER A 77 7.37 -28.79 9.28
C SER A 77 6.53 -29.31 8.12
N TRP A 78 5.20 -29.19 8.17
CA TRP A 78 4.30 -29.61 7.09
C TRP A 78 4.20 -28.50 6.04
N PRO A 79 4.71 -28.70 4.81
CA PRO A 79 4.72 -27.66 3.78
C PRO A 79 3.33 -27.30 3.24
N ASP A 80 2.43 -28.26 3.07
CA ASP A 80 1.17 -28.07 2.33
C ASP A 80 0.27 -26.94 2.87
N PRO A 81 0.11 -26.77 4.20
CA PRO A 81 -0.62 -25.63 4.74
C PRO A 81 -0.05 -24.28 4.28
N TYR A 82 1.28 -24.14 4.21
CA TYR A 82 1.89 -22.88 3.76
C TYR A 82 1.63 -22.62 2.28
N TYR A 83 1.70 -23.64 1.43
CA TYR A 83 1.38 -23.51 0.01
C TYR A 83 -0.09 -23.10 -0.20
N ASN A 84 -1.00 -23.82 0.45
CA ASN A 84 -2.44 -23.59 0.30
C ASN A 84 -2.87 -22.26 0.92
N ALA A 85 -2.24 -21.83 2.02
CA ALA A 85 -2.41 -20.48 2.53
C ALA A 85 -1.98 -19.43 1.50
N GLY A 86 -0.84 -19.63 0.83
CA GLY A 86 -0.37 -18.73 -0.23
C GLY A 86 -1.38 -18.60 -1.37
N VAL A 87 -1.88 -19.74 -1.88
CA VAL A 87 -2.89 -19.77 -2.95
C VAL A 87 -4.20 -19.10 -2.52
N ALA A 88 -4.66 -19.36 -1.30
CA ALA A 88 -5.87 -18.73 -0.78
C ALA A 88 -5.69 -17.21 -0.64
N LEU A 89 -4.56 -16.75 -0.11
CA LEU A 89 -4.28 -15.33 0.07
C LEU A 89 -4.15 -14.57 -1.26
N GLU A 90 -3.63 -15.19 -2.31
CA GLU A 90 -3.66 -14.58 -3.65
C GLU A 90 -5.07 -14.45 -4.21
N LYS A 91 -5.91 -15.48 -4.04
CA LYS A 91 -7.33 -15.41 -4.42
C LYS A 91 -8.07 -14.34 -3.62
N ALA A 92 -7.64 -14.09 -2.39
CA ALA A 92 -8.13 -12.99 -1.55
C ALA A 92 -7.56 -11.60 -1.92
N GLY A 93 -6.65 -11.52 -2.89
CA GLY A 93 -5.92 -10.29 -3.24
C GLY A 93 -4.89 -9.83 -2.19
N ASP A 94 -4.64 -10.62 -1.13
CA ASP A 94 -3.62 -10.34 -0.13
C ASP A 94 -2.25 -10.85 -0.59
N LEU A 95 -1.65 -10.09 -1.52
CA LEU A 95 -0.36 -10.42 -2.12
C LEU A 95 0.79 -10.45 -1.09
N ALA A 96 0.71 -9.61 -0.06
CA ALA A 96 1.70 -9.56 1.02
C ALA A 96 1.63 -10.80 1.93
N GLY A 97 0.41 -11.24 2.25
CA GLY A 97 0.16 -12.49 2.95
C GLY A 97 0.64 -13.69 2.13
N ALA A 98 0.30 -13.72 0.84
CA ALA A 98 0.71 -14.78 -0.08
C ALA A 98 2.24 -14.92 -0.18
N TYR A 99 2.95 -13.80 -0.30
CA TYR A 99 4.42 -13.76 -0.32
C TYR A 99 5.02 -14.44 0.91
N LYS A 100 4.51 -14.11 2.11
CA LYS A 100 4.98 -14.70 3.37
C LYS A 100 4.70 -16.21 3.45
N ALA A 101 3.53 -16.63 3.00
CA ALA A 101 3.12 -18.02 2.99
C ALA A 101 3.98 -18.86 2.04
N PHE A 102 4.20 -18.42 0.80
CA PHE A 102 5.06 -19.12 -0.15
C PHE A 102 6.53 -19.16 0.27
N LYS A 103 7.06 -18.10 0.92
CA LYS A 103 8.40 -18.16 1.53
C LYS A 103 8.48 -19.21 2.65
N SER A 104 7.43 -19.34 3.45
CA SER A 104 7.37 -20.35 4.51
C SER A 104 7.30 -21.77 3.93
N TYR A 105 6.55 -21.96 2.84
CA TYR A 105 6.53 -23.21 2.07
C TYR A 105 7.94 -23.60 1.58
N LEU A 106 8.65 -22.68 0.92
CA LEU A 106 10.00 -22.94 0.41
C LEU A 106 11.01 -23.23 1.53
N LYS A 107 10.79 -22.67 2.72
CA LYS A 107 11.60 -22.98 3.90
C LYS A 107 11.30 -24.39 4.45
N ALA A 108 10.04 -24.81 4.44
CA ALA A 108 9.61 -26.13 4.90
C ALA A 108 9.98 -27.25 3.91
N ALA A 109 9.93 -26.98 2.60
CA ALA A 109 10.22 -27.95 1.54
C ALA A 109 11.11 -27.35 0.43
N PRO A 110 12.40 -27.08 0.70
CA PRO A 110 13.30 -26.45 -0.26
C PRO A 110 13.56 -27.29 -1.52
N ASN A 111 13.37 -28.61 -1.43
CA ASN A 111 13.62 -29.57 -2.51
C ASN A 111 12.32 -30.11 -3.13
N ALA A 112 11.17 -29.48 -2.88
CA ALA A 112 9.92 -29.87 -3.52
C ALA A 112 10.01 -29.74 -5.04
N ALA A 113 9.31 -30.61 -5.78
CA ALA A 113 9.35 -30.64 -7.24
C ALA A 113 8.90 -29.30 -7.86
N ASP A 114 7.95 -28.63 -7.22
CA ASP A 114 7.39 -27.33 -7.58
C ASP A 114 8.11 -26.13 -6.92
N ALA A 115 9.16 -26.35 -6.11
CA ALA A 115 9.88 -25.28 -5.42
C ALA A 115 10.38 -24.17 -6.37
N LYS A 116 10.85 -24.54 -7.57
CA LYS A 116 11.26 -23.54 -8.59
C LYS A 116 10.09 -22.69 -9.08
N GLN A 117 8.89 -23.27 -9.21
CA GLN A 117 7.69 -22.54 -9.60
C GLN A 117 7.26 -21.59 -8.49
N VAL A 118 7.23 -22.07 -7.25
CA VAL A 118 6.88 -21.24 -6.08
C VAL A 118 7.90 -20.13 -5.87
N GLN A 119 9.20 -20.35 -6.12
CA GLN A 119 10.21 -19.30 -6.05
C GLN A 119 9.98 -18.18 -7.07
N LYS A 120 9.59 -18.51 -8.31
CA LYS A 120 9.22 -17.48 -9.31
C LYS A 120 8.08 -16.61 -8.80
N LYS A 121 7.09 -17.23 -8.17
CA LYS A 121 5.92 -16.58 -7.60
C LYS A 121 6.27 -15.65 -6.44
N VAL A 122 7.16 -16.08 -5.55
CA VAL A 122 7.71 -15.23 -4.49
C VAL A 122 8.38 -13.99 -5.05
N ASN A 123 9.21 -14.14 -6.10
CA ASN A 123 9.90 -13.01 -6.72
C ASN A 123 8.92 -12.01 -7.38
N GLU A 124 7.87 -12.52 -8.02
CA GLU A 124 6.81 -11.68 -8.60
C GLU A 124 6.06 -10.90 -7.52
N LEU A 125 5.63 -11.57 -6.46
CA LEU A 125 4.92 -10.94 -5.34
C LEU A 125 5.80 -9.91 -4.62
N GLU A 126 7.10 -10.16 -4.50
CA GLU A 126 8.07 -9.20 -3.95
C GLU A 126 8.15 -7.92 -4.78
N TYR A 127 8.31 -8.04 -6.09
CA TYR A 127 8.31 -6.91 -7.00
C TYR A 127 7.01 -6.08 -6.91
N LEU A 128 5.86 -6.76 -6.85
CA LEU A 128 4.57 -6.10 -6.71
C LEU A 128 4.44 -5.36 -5.37
N ALA A 129 4.90 -5.96 -4.28
CA ALA A 129 4.92 -5.33 -2.96
C ALA A 129 5.81 -4.07 -2.94
N GLU A 130 7.02 -4.15 -3.48
CA GLU A 130 7.92 -2.99 -3.58
C GLU A 130 7.31 -1.86 -4.42
N LYS A 131 6.66 -2.20 -5.55
CA LYS A 131 6.01 -1.22 -6.41
C LYS A 131 4.86 -0.53 -5.68
N ALA A 132 4.03 -1.29 -4.97
CA ALA A 132 2.93 -0.75 -4.17
C ALA A 132 3.45 0.15 -3.04
N GLU A 133 4.51 -0.25 -2.34
CA GLU A 133 5.15 0.56 -1.31
C GLU A 133 5.69 1.87 -1.87
N LYS A 134 6.39 1.84 -3.02
CA LYS A 134 6.88 3.06 -3.68
C LYS A 134 5.75 4.03 -4.04
N VAL A 135 4.60 3.52 -4.50
CA VAL A 135 3.41 4.34 -4.80
C VAL A 135 2.81 4.92 -3.53
N ASN A 136 2.67 4.11 -2.47
CA ASN A 136 2.14 4.56 -1.18
C ASN A 136 3.04 5.62 -0.53
N THR A 137 4.36 5.41 -0.52
CA THR A 137 5.33 6.37 0.03
C THR A 137 5.34 7.68 -0.75
N ARG A 138 5.27 7.64 -2.09
CA ARG A 138 5.12 8.85 -2.92
C ARG A 138 3.82 9.58 -2.63
N SER A 139 2.71 8.85 -2.49
CA SER A 139 1.40 9.42 -2.18
C SER A 139 1.41 10.06 -0.79
N ALA A 140 1.94 9.36 0.23
CA ALA A 140 2.06 9.87 1.59
C ALA A 140 2.97 11.11 1.65
N THR A 141 4.10 11.11 0.94
CA THR A 141 5.00 12.28 0.87
C THR A 141 4.32 13.46 0.18
N ARG A 142 3.55 13.20 -0.89
CA ARG A 142 2.75 14.22 -1.58
C ARG A 142 1.70 14.83 -0.65
N GLU A 143 0.94 13.99 0.06
CA GLU A 143 -0.09 14.45 1.00
C GLU A 143 0.50 15.28 2.13
N VAL A 144 1.61 14.83 2.75
CA VAL A 144 2.32 15.59 3.79
C VAL A 144 2.78 16.94 3.25
N SER A 145 3.37 16.96 2.05
CA SER A 145 3.85 18.19 1.41
C SER A 145 2.71 19.17 1.12
N GLN A 146 1.56 18.68 0.66
CA GLN A 146 0.38 19.50 0.37
C GLN A 146 -0.29 20.02 1.65
N GLN A 147 -0.37 19.22 2.71
CA GLN A 147 -0.88 19.69 3.99
C GLN A 147 0.04 20.76 4.60
N GLN A 148 1.36 20.62 4.45
CA GLN A 148 2.32 21.63 4.88
C GLN A 148 2.18 22.92 4.07
N LEU A 149 1.93 22.81 2.76
CA LEU A 149 1.60 23.95 1.91
C LEU A 149 0.32 24.65 2.37
N LEU A 150 -0.78 23.92 2.57
CA LEU A 150 -2.04 24.53 3.02
C LEU A 150 -1.90 25.24 4.38
N LYS A 151 -1.09 24.69 5.29
CA LYS A 151 -0.75 25.34 6.56
C LYS A 151 0.08 26.61 6.36
N SER A 152 1.06 26.61 5.45
CA SER A 152 1.88 27.79 5.16
C SER A 152 1.11 28.91 4.45
N LEU A 153 -0.05 28.58 3.89
CA LEU A 153 -0.96 29.50 3.22
C LEU A 153 -2.12 29.98 4.12
N GLU A 154 -2.05 29.75 5.43
CA GLU A 154 -3.08 30.25 6.36
C GLU A 154 -3.18 31.79 6.26
N GLY A 155 -4.37 32.27 5.94
CA GLY A 155 -4.63 33.70 5.74
C GLY A 155 -4.19 34.26 4.39
N ALA A 156 -3.65 33.45 3.48
CA ALA A 156 -3.31 33.88 2.13
C ALA A 156 -4.57 34.32 1.37
N VAL A 157 -4.47 35.46 0.68
CA VAL A 157 -5.55 36.06 -0.11
C VAL A 157 -5.16 36.06 -1.58
N TYR A 158 -6.05 35.55 -2.42
CA TYR A 158 -5.88 35.48 -3.87
C TYR A 158 -6.91 36.36 -4.55
N GLY A 159 -6.48 37.15 -5.54
CA GLY A 159 -7.36 37.99 -6.34
C GLY A 159 -6.74 38.33 -7.69
N PHE A 160 -7.47 39.11 -8.47
CA PHE A 160 -6.95 39.62 -9.75
C PHE A 160 -5.91 40.72 -9.52
N SER A 161 -4.89 40.75 -10.37
CA SER A 161 -3.99 41.91 -10.43
C SER A 161 -4.79 43.13 -10.91
N TYR A 162 -4.68 44.23 -10.18
CA TYR A 162 -5.54 45.39 -10.33
C TYR A 162 -4.78 46.58 -10.93
N ASN A 163 -5.31 47.16 -12.02
CA ASN A 163 -4.77 48.34 -12.70
C ASN A 163 -5.85 49.42 -12.98
N GLY A 164 -6.96 49.46 -12.21
CA GLY A 164 -8.14 50.31 -12.48
C GLY A 164 -8.45 51.40 -11.44
N ASN A 165 -9.70 51.90 -11.43
CA ASN A 165 -10.24 52.87 -10.45
C ASN A 165 -11.19 52.26 -9.37
N ASN A 166 -11.60 50.99 -9.51
CA ASN A 166 -12.35 50.24 -8.49
C ASN A 166 -11.49 49.73 -7.31
N ASN A 167 -11.55 50.41 -6.18
CA ASN A 167 -10.74 50.03 -5.00
C ASN A 167 -11.10 48.68 -4.35
N VAL A 168 -12.14 47.97 -4.82
CA VAL A 168 -12.63 46.69 -4.26
C VAL A 168 -12.72 45.64 -5.36
N VAL A 169 -12.02 44.51 -5.19
CA VAL A 169 -12.03 43.38 -6.16
C VAL A 169 -12.47 42.08 -5.49
N PRO A 170 -13.07 41.12 -6.23
CA PRO A 170 -13.31 39.77 -5.70
C PRO A 170 -12.01 39.11 -5.26
N ALA A 171 -12.03 38.47 -4.10
CA ALA A 171 -10.88 37.80 -3.52
C ALA A 171 -11.27 36.55 -2.73
N TYR A 172 -10.30 35.65 -2.59
CA TYR A 172 -10.49 34.36 -1.95
C TYR A 172 -9.42 34.14 -0.90
N ARG A 173 -9.84 33.78 0.30
CA ARG A 173 -8.93 33.59 1.43
C ARG A 173 -8.83 32.12 1.77
N LEU A 174 -7.60 31.62 1.90
CA LEU A 174 -7.35 30.32 2.54
C LEU A 174 -7.37 30.49 4.05
N SER A 175 -8.19 29.71 4.73
CA SER A 175 -8.19 29.59 6.18
C SER A 175 -8.61 28.21 6.63
N GLN A 176 -7.85 27.61 7.53
CA GLN A 176 -8.04 26.27 8.07
C GLN A 176 -8.14 25.20 6.98
N GLY A 177 -7.34 25.33 5.90
CA GLY A 177 -7.39 24.43 4.74
C GLY A 177 -8.68 24.54 3.91
N LYS A 178 -9.41 25.64 4.04
CA LYS A 178 -10.64 25.91 3.30
C LYS A 178 -10.55 27.25 2.56
N ILE A 179 -11.26 27.36 1.45
CA ILE A 179 -11.40 28.58 0.68
C ILE A 179 -12.68 29.31 1.13
N GLY A 180 -12.51 30.58 1.50
CA GLY A 180 -13.56 31.55 1.75
C GLY A 180 -13.64 32.60 0.66
N CYS A 181 -14.84 33.14 0.45
CA CYS A 181 -15.17 34.08 -0.60
C CYS A 181 -15.33 35.48 0.00
N GLY A 182 -14.86 36.51 -0.68
CA GLY A 182 -14.94 37.87 -0.18
C GLY A 182 -14.46 38.89 -1.20
N THR A 183 -14.09 40.07 -0.69
CA THR A 183 -13.46 41.12 -1.47
C THR A 183 -12.14 41.56 -0.85
N TYR A 184 -11.27 42.13 -1.67
CA TYR A 184 -10.03 42.77 -1.22
C TYR A 184 -10.03 44.25 -1.60
N VAL A 185 -9.66 45.11 -0.65
CA VAL A 185 -9.59 46.56 -0.85
C VAL A 185 -8.14 47.00 -1.09
N HIS A 186 -7.87 47.63 -2.24
CA HIS A 186 -6.52 48.02 -2.65
C HIS A 186 -6.11 49.43 -2.19
N ALA A 187 -7.00 50.43 -2.16
CA ALA A 187 -6.66 51.82 -1.79
C ALA A 187 -7.86 52.64 -1.27
N GLY A 188 -7.62 53.73 -0.52
CA GLY A 188 -8.65 54.69 -0.04
C GLY A 188 -9.23 54.44 1.36
N GLY A 189 -8.71 53.45 2.09
CA GLY A 189 -9.10 53.04 3.46
C GLY A 189 -8.15 51.95 3.97
N PRO A 190 -8.43 51.27 5.11
CA PRO A 190 -7.61 50.15 5.55
C PRO A 190 -7.67 49.00 4.52
N SER A 191 -6.57 48.77 3.81
CA SER A 191 -6.43 47.67 2.85
C SER A 191 -6.63 46.34 3.57
N GLY A 192 -7.44 45.44 3.00
CA GLY A 192 -7.73 44.18 3.65
C GLY A 192 -8.79 43.34 2.97
N TYR A 193 -8.83 42.08 3.38
CA TYR A 193 -9.83 41.11 2.97
C TYR A 193 -11.11 41.27 3.82
N THR A 194 -12.26 41.38 3.16
CA THR A 194 -13.58 41.35 3.79
C THR A 194 -14.30 40.07 3.34
N ALA A 195 -14.69 39.23 4.30
CA ALA A 195 -15.37 37.96 4.01
C ALA A 195 -16.84 38.18 3.65
N PHE A 196 -17.36 37.38 2.71
CA PHE A 196 -18.80 37.18 2.56
C PHE A 196 -19.26 36.13 3.57
N ASN A 197 -20.44 36.34 4.17
CA ASN A 197 -21.07 35.34 5.02
C ASN A 197 -21.46 34.12 4.16
N GLY A 198 -20.62 33.09 4.15
CA GLY A 198 -20.82 31.87 3.38
C GLY A 198 -19.99 30.70 3.88
N PRO A 199 -20.34 29.46 3.50
CA PRO A 199 -19.61 28.27 3.93
C PRO A 199 -18.21 28.24 3.33
N LEU A 200 -17.22 27.99 4.18
CA LEU A 200 -15.85 27.71 3.75
C LEU A 200 -15.78 26.34 3.07
N THR A 201 -15.13 26.27 1.90
CA THR A 201 -15.05 25.04 1.10
C THR A 201 -13.70 24.35 1.31
N PRO A 202 -13.65 23.07 1.72
CA PRO A 202 -12.39 22.38 1.95
C PRO A 202 -11.58 22.22 0.67
N VAL A 203 -10.26 22.35 0.81
CA VAL A 203 -9.28 21.99 -0.24
C VAL A 203 -8.84 20.56 -0.01
N ASP A 204 -8.92 19.72 -1.05
CA ASP A 204 -8.55 18.32 -0.99
C ASP A 204 -7.03 18.09 -1.16
N ASN A 205 -6.61 16.82 -1.10
CA ASN A 205 -5.22 16.41 -1.33
C ASN A 205 -4.76 16.57 -2.80
N ASN A 206 -5.59 17.10 -3.69
CA ASN A 206 -5.19 17.53 -5.03
C ASN A 206 -5.05 19.05 -5.14
N LEU A 207 -5.07 19.76 -4.01
CA LEU A 207 -5.09 21.22 -3.94
C LEU A 207 -6.31 21.81 -4.65
N TYR A 208 -7.42 21.07 -4.63
CA TYR A 208 -8.64 21.39 -5.34
C TYR A 208 -9.81 21.60 -4.38
N ALA A 209 -10.63 22.61 -4.66
CA ALA A 209 -11.87 22.89 -3.94
C ALA A 209 -13.02 22.94 -4.93
N ALA A 210 -13.94 21.98 -4.81
CA ALA A 210 -15.10 21.89 -5.67
C ALA A 210 -16.25 22.76 -5.17
N ASN A 211 -16.97 23.39 -6.08
CA ASN A 211 -18.22 24.10 -5.82
C ASN A 211 -18.11 25.20 -4.74
N ALA A 212 -16.95 25.84 -4.66
CA ALA A 212 -16.67 26.93 -3.74
C ALA A 212 -17.28 28.25 -4.25
N CYS A 213 -17.85 29.03 -3.35
CA CYS A 213 -18.49 30.33 -3.63
C CYS A 213 -19.72 30.26 -4.55
N ALA A 214 -20.70 31.12 -4.35
CA ALA A 214 -21.66 31.45 -5.41
C ALA A 214 -21.08 32.64 -6.18
N ALA A 215 -21.03 32.56 -7.51
CA ALA A 215 -20.69 33.72 -8.32
C ALA A 215 -21.91 34.63 -8.42
N ASP A 216 -21.88 35.80 -7.77
CA ASP A 216 -22.99 36.77 -7.80
C ASP A 216 -23.28 37.32 -9.20
N ALA A 217 -22.34 37.16 -10.15
CA ALA A 217 -22.38 37.78 -11.48
C ALA A 217 -22.58 36.82 -12.66
N ALA A 218 -22.69 35.51 -12.44
CA ALA A 218 -22.88 34.55 -13.53
C ALA A 218 -24.01 33.57 -13.18
N MET A 219 -25.24 34.00 -13.48
CA MET A 219 -26.28 33.03 -13.79
C MET A 219 -25.77 32.22 -14.97
N CYS A 220 -25.65 30.90 -14.84
CA CYS A 220 -25.57 30.08 -16.07
C CYS A 220 -26.86 30.35 -16.87
N ASP A 221 -26.86 30.14 -18.19
CA ASP A 221 -27.97 30.45 -19.11
C ASP A 221 -29.37 29.92 -18.66
N ASN A 222 -29.41 29.04 -17.66
CA ASN A 222 -30.62 28.50 -17.03
C ASN A 222 -31.05 29.20 -15.70
N GLY A 223 -30.56 30.40 -15.39
CA GLY A 223 -31.05 31.22 -14.26
C GLY A 223 -30.59 30.77 -12.86
N GLY A 224 -29.64 29.84 -12.75
CA GLY A 224 -29.07 29.39 -11.48
C GLY A 224 -27.70 30.03 -11.18
N TYR A 225 -27.43 30.31 -9.90
CA TYR A 225 -26.10 30.72 -9.44
C TYR A 225 -25.07 29.63 -9.73
N SER A 226 -23.99 30.00 -10.41
CA SER A 226 -22.89 29.09 -10.68
C SER A 226 -21.93 29.01 -9.49
N LYS A 227 -21.41 27.80 -9.25
CA LYS A 227 -20.32 27.57 -8.30
C LYS A 227 -18.97 27.65 -9.00
N ILE A 228 -17.92 27.92 -8.23
CA ILE A 228 -16.56 28.04 -8.74
C ILE A 228 -15.73 26.88 -8.21
N ASN A 229 -14.97 26.24 -9.08
CA ASN A 229 -13.94 25.30 -8.69
C ASN A 229 -12.60 26.04 -8.60
N PHE A 230 -11.84 25.76 -7.55
CA PHE A 230 -10.50 26.30 -7.39
C PHE A 230 -9.44 25.23 -7.43
N THR A 231 -8.31 25.54 -8.06
CA THR A 231 -7.10 24.73 -8.05
C THR A 231 -5.94 25.60 -7.60
N LEU A 232 -5.38 25.30 -6.44
CA LEU A 232 -4.20 25.99 -5.90
C LEU A 232 -2.93 25.41 -6.53
N SER A 233 -2.00 26.29 -6.96
CA SER A 233 -0.73 25.83 -7.51
C SER A 233 0.14 25.17 -6.44
N SER A 234 0.99 24.22 -6.85
CA SER A 234 1.88 23.50 -5.94
C SER A 234 2.94 24.36 -5.24
N ASP A 235 3.19 25.57 -5.76
CA ASP A 235 4.05 26.58 -5.13
C ASP A 235 3.29 27.60 -4.26
N GLY A 236 1.95 27.48 -4.20
CA GLY A 236 1.07 28.35 -3.43
C GLY A 236 0.96 29.78 -3.95
N LYS A 237 1.54 30.12 -5.11
CA LYS A 237 1.56 31.52 -5.61
C LYS A 237 0.28 31.91 -6.33
N THR A 238 -0.42 30.95 -6.92
CA THR A 238 -1.58 31.20 -7.76
C THR A 238 -2.76 30.32 -7.39
N LEU A 239 -3.96 30.86 -7.60
CA LEU A 239 -5.21 30.13 -7.46
C LEU A 239 -5.94 30.21 -8.79
N THR A 240 -6.12 29.07 -9.45
CA THR A 240 -6.92 29.01 -10.68
C THR A 240 -8.38 28.86 -10.29
N SER A 241 -9.24 29.70 -10.84
CA SER A 241 -10.68 29.64 -10.64
C SER A 241 -11.38 29.29 -11.95
N ARG A 242 -12.31 28.34 -11.89
CA ARG A 242 -13.12 27.90 -13.03
C ARG A 242 -14.60 27.94 -12.63
N ASN A 243 -15.39 28.69 -13.38
CA ASN A 243 -16.84 28.68 -13.20
C ASN A 243 -17.42 27.35 -13.74
N ASN A 244 -18.40 26.77 -13.05
CA ASN A 244 -19.01 25.49 -13.43
C ASN A 244 -20.00 25.59 -14.61
N CYS A 245 -20.26 26.79 -15.16
CA CYS A 245 -21.06 26.93 -16.36
C CYS A 245 -20.37 26.32 -17.61
N PRO A 246 -21.14 25.79 -18.58
CA PRO A 246 -20.61 25.35 -19.86
C PRO A 246 -19.82 26.46 -20.57
N GLY A 247 -18.65 26.14 -21.12
CA GLY A 247 -17.82 27.11 -21.87
C GLY A 247 -17.08 28.14 -21.00
N ALA A 248 -17.13 28.04 -19.67
CA ALA A 248 -16.40 28.92 -18.77
C ALA A 248 -14.88 28.84 -18.97
N LYS A 249 -14.22 29.99 -18.87
CA LYS A 249 -12.76 30.10 -18.91
C LYS A 249 -12.15 30.00 -17.53
N ASP A 250 -10.88 29.58 -17.50
CA ASP A 250 -10.05 29.59 -16.30
C ASP A 250 -9.46 30.97 -16.08
N TYR A 251 -9.49 31.43 -14.82
CA TYR A 251 -8.84 32.66 -14.40
C TYR A 251 -7.78 32.35 -13.35
N VAL A 252 -6.55 32.80 -13.62
CA VAL A 252 -5.42 32.65 -12.69
C VAL A 252 -5.33 33.87 -11.80
N LEU A 253 -5.53 33.67 -10.51
CA LEU A 253 -5.48 34.69 -9.47
C LEU A 253 -4.10 34.68 -8.81
N GLN A 254 -3.60 35.86 -8.47
CA GLN A 254 -2.30 36.03 -7.81
C GLN A 254 -2.51 36.21 -6.30
N ARG A 255 -1.53 35.74 -5.53
CA ARG A 255 -1.48 35.99 -4.09
C ARG A 255 -1.21 37.49 -3.83
N LEU A 256 -2.03 38.11 -2.99
CA LEU A 256 -2.02 39.56 -2.73
C LEU A 256 -1.24 39.97 -1.47
N ASN A 257 -0.93 39.03 -0.57
CA ASN A 257 -0.26 39.26 0.71
C ASN A 257 0.81 38.23 1.06
#